data_AF-A0A9P0NT93-F1
#
_entry.id   AF-A0A9P0NT93-F1
#
_cell.length_a   1.000
_cell.length_b   1.000
_cell.length_c   1.000
_cell.angle_alpha   90.00
_cell.angle_beta   90.00
_cell.angle_gamma   90.00
#
_symmetry.space_group_name_H-M   'P 1'
#
loop_
_entity.id
_entity.type
_entity.pdbx_description
1 polymer ?
#
loop_
_entity_poly.entity_id
_entity_poly.type
_entity_poly.pdbx_seq_one_letter_code
_entity_poly.pdbx_strand_id
1 'polypeptide(L)'
;MPRQLSEVEKAQIVSRIEEGWSIRAVAQLYNRNKKTILKIKQRWEQEDSLKRKIGSGRPKLTNPEEDAAFLGYLRNNPFATVRDAVIDTAFPASQPTAIRRVMKSELKCHPAAKKNVS
;
A
#
# COMPACT_ATOMS: atom_id res chain seq x y z
N MET A 1 -3.29 -19.63 9.04
CA MET A 1 -4.14 -18.79 8.17
C MET A 1 -4.44 -19.57 6.89
N PRO A 2 -5.72 -19.82 6.52
CA PRO A 2 -6.03 -20.52 5.27
C PRO A 2 -5.58 -19.70 4.05
N ARG A 3 -5.02 -20.37 3.04
CA ARG A 3 -4.58 -19.74 1.78
C ARG A 3 -5.71 -18.98 1.12
N GLN A 4 -5.41 -17.78 0.62
CA GLN A 4 -6.35 -17.00 -0.18
C GLN A 4 -6.69 -17.72 -1.50
N LEU A 5 -7.98 -17.74 -1.85
CA LEU A 5 -8.44 -18.26 -3.15
C LEU A 5 -7.93 -17.37 -4.28
N SER A 6 -7.38 -17.99 -5.32
CA SER A 6 -7.00 -17.32 -6.56
C SER A 6 -8.24 -16.83 -7.31
N GLU A 7 -8.05 -15.95 -8.29
CA GLU A 7 -9.17 -15.48 -9.12
C GLU A 7 -9.79 -16.62 -9.94
N VAL A 8 -8.96 -17.55 -10.42
CA VAL A 8 -9.41 -18.76 -11.13
C VAL A 8 -10.28 -19.64 -10.23
N GLU A 9 -9.86 -19.88 -8.98
CA GLU A 9 -10.65 -20.66 -8.03
C GLU A 9 -12.00 -20.00 -7.73
N LYS A 10 -12.03 -18.68 -7.60
CA LYS A 10 -13.29 -17.95 -7.43
C LYS A 10 -14.19 -18.03 -8.66
N ALA A 11 -13.63 -18.00 -9.86
CA ALA A 11 -14.40 -18.13 -11.10
C ALA A 11 -15.05 -19.51 -11.17
N GLN A 12 -14.28 -20.58 -10.89
CA GLN A 12 -14.83 -21.94 -10.84
C GLN A 12 -15.92 -22.10 -9.76
N ILE A 13 -15.76 -21.43 -8.60
CA ILE A 13 -16.80 -21.40 -7.56
C ILE A 13 -18.09 -20.79 -8.10
N VAL A 14 -18.01 -19.66 -8.81
CA VAL A 14 -19.18 -19.00 -9.41
C VAL A 14 -19.82 -19.90 -10.46
N SER A 15 -19.03 -20.43 -11.41
CA SER A 15 -19.55 -21.31 -12.48
C SER A 15 -20.29 -22.52 -11.91
N ARG A 16 -19.78 -23.15 -10.83
CA ARG A 16 -20.49 -24.27 -10.18
C ARG A 16 -21.82 -23.88 -9.57
N ILE A 17 -21.89 -22.69 -8.98
CA ILE A 17 -23.15 -22.19 -8.42
C ILE A 17 -24.15 -21.91 -9.54
N GLU A 18 -23.70 -21.35 -10.66
CA GLU A 18 -24.53 -21.12 -11.86
C GLU A 18 -24.98 -22.44 -12.51
N GLU A 19 -24.16 -23.50 -12.46
CA GLU A 19 -24.53 -24.87 -12.81
C GLU A 19 -25.53 -25.52 -11.83
N GLY A 20 -25.96 -24.81 -10.78
CA GLY A 20 -26.96 -25.28 -9.82
C GLY A 20 -26.41 -25.99 -8.58
N TRP A 21 -25.09 -26.01 -8.37
CA TRP A 21 -24.51 -26.61 -7.17
C TRP A 21 -24.88 -25.82 -5.91
N SER A 22 -25.23 -26.54 -4.85
CA SER A 22 -25.48 -25.88 -3.57
C SER A 22 -24.21 -25.23 -3.00
N ILE A 23 -24.37 -24.06 -2.35
CA ILE A 23 -23.27 -23.36 -1.66
C ILE A 23 -22.55 -24.29 -0.66
N ARG A 24 -23.27 -25.23 -0.03
CA ARG A 24 -22.70 -26.21 0.90
C ARG A 24 -21.77 -27.20 0.20
N ALA A 25 -22.17 -27.72 -0.96
CA ALA A 25 -21.36 -28.65 -1.73
C ALA A 25 -20.07 -27.98 -2.23
N VAL A 26 -20.19 -26.76 -2.75
CA VAL A 26 -19.02 -25.98 -3.20
C VAL A 26 -18.10 -25.63 -2.03
N ALA A 27 -18.65 -25.27 -0.87
CA ALA A 27 -17.87 -25.01 0.35
C ALA A 27 -17.05 -26.23 0.81
N GLN A 28 -17.63 -27.43 0.73
CA GLN A 28 -16.94 -28.67 1.04
C GLN A 28 -15.83 -28.97 0.03
N LEU A 29 -16.12 -28.82 -1.27
CA LEU A 29 -15.16 -29.05 -2.35
C LEU A 29 -13.89 -28.19 -2.21
N TYR A 30 -14.05 -26.90 -1.88
CA TYR A 30 -12.92 -25.98 -1.74
C TYR A 30 -12.35 -25.91 -0.31
N ASN A 31 -12.88 -26.71 0.63
CA ASN A 31 -12.55 -26.66 2.06
C ASN A 31 -12.62 -25.22 2.62
N ARG A 32 -13.75 -24.55 2.41
CA ARG A 32 -14.00 -23.16 2.85
C ARG A 32 -15.32 -23.05 3.59
N ASN A 33 -15.43 -22.01 4.41
CA ASN A 33 -16.68 -21.70 5.06
C ASN A 33 -17.73 -21.25 4.01
N LYS A 34 -18.98 -21.69 4.17
CA LYS A 34 -20.11 -21.27 3.32
C LYS A 34 -20.24 -19.75 3.20
N LYS A 35 -19.93 -18.99 4.27
CA LYS A 35 -19.92 -17.52 4.23
C LYS A 35 -18.90 -16.95 3.24
N THR A 36 -17.75 -17.63 3.06
CA THR A 36 -16.75 -17.22 2.08
C THR A 36 -17.25 -17.42 0.65
N ILE A 37 -17.87 -18.59 0.38
CA ILE A 37 -18.48 -18.89 -0.92
C ILE A 37 -19.61 -17.91 -1.23
N LEU A 38 -20.49 -17.64 -0.26
CA LEU A 38 -21.57 -16.66 -0.41
C LEU A 38 -21.04 -15.26 -0.72
N LYS A 39 -19.97 -14.80 -0.04
CA LYS A 39 -19.34 -13.50 -0.32
C LYS A 39 -18.74 -13.41 -1.72
N ILE A 40 -18.21 -14.52 -2.25
CA ILE A 40 -17.68 -14.58 -3.62
C ILE A 40 -18.82 -14.41 -4.62
N LYS A 41 -19.91 -15.18 -4.45
CA LYS A 41 -21.12 -15.07 -5.28
C LYS A 41 -21.72 -13.65 -5.24
N GLN A 42 -21.91 -13.10 -4.05
CA GLN A 42 -22.47 -11.75 -3.89
C GLN A 42 -21.61 -10.69 -4.56
N ARG A 43 -20.27 -10.80 -4.47
CA ARG A 43 -19.39 -9.85 -5.14
C ARG A 43 -19.51 -9.96 -6.66
N TRP A 44 -19.58 -11.18 -7.19
CA TRP A 44 -19.81 -11.38 -8.62
C TRP A 44 -21.12 -10.72 -9.06
N GLU A 45 -22.22 -10.97 -8.36
CA GLU A 45 -23.54 -10.43 -8.71
C GLU A 45 -23.64 -8.90 -8.56
N GLN A 46 -22.89 -8.29 -7.65
CA GLN A 46 -22.98 -6.85 -7.35
C GLN A 46 -21.94 -6.01 -8.09
N GLU A 47 -20.72 -6.54 -8.27
CA GLU A 47 -19.57 -5.78 -8.75
C GLU A 47 -19.02 -6.32 -10.08
N ASP A 48 -19.56 -7.44 -10.60
CA ASP A 48 -19.06 -8.16 -11.78
C ASP A 48 -17.54 -8.42 -11.71
N SER A 49 -17.04 -8.67 -10.49
CA SER A 49 -15.61 -8.71 -10.22
C SER A 49 -15.23 -9.75 -9.19
N LEU A 50 -14.23 -10.56 -9.53
CA LEU A 50 -13.61 -11.54 -8.62
C LEU A 50 -12.24 -11.09 -8.12
N LYS A 51 -11.80 -9.90 -8.54
CA LYS A 51 -10.51 -9.34 -8.19
C LYS A 51 -10.43 -9.07 -6.70
N ARG A 52 -9.22 -9.19 -6.15
CA ARG A 52 -8.97 -8.81 -4.76
C ARG A 52 -9.04 -7.28 -4.66
N LYS A 53 -9.84 -6.76 -3.73
CA LYS A 53 -9.77 -5.35 -3.33
C LYS A 53 -8.39 -5.09 -2.70
N ILE A 54 -7.64 -4.16 -3.30
CA ILE A 54 -6.38 -3.68 -2.74
C ILE A 54 -6.75 -2.84 -1.52
N GLY A 55 -6.21 -3.20 -0.35
CA GLY A 55 -6.41 -2.40 0.85
C GLY A 55 -5.68 -1.08 0.74
N SER A 56 -6.21 -0.02 1.36
CA SER A 56 -5.60 1.31 1.40
C SER A 56 -4.24 1.35 2.11
N GLY A 57 -3.84 0.27 2.78
CA GLY A 57 -2.67 0.21 3.62
C GLY A 57 -2.84 1.03 4.90
N ARG A 58 -1.76 1.12 5.68
CA ARG A 58 -1.71 2.00 6.86
C ARG A 58 -1.60 3.45 6.37
N PRO A 59 -2.38 4.39 6.94
CA PRO A 59 -2.25 5.80 6.59
C PRO A 59 -0.81 6.29 6.82
N LYS A 60 -0.38 7.25 5.99
CA LYS A 60 0.90 7.92 6.19
C LYS A 60 0.85 8.72 7.50
N LEU A 61 2.00 8.79 8.18
CA LEU A 61 2.17 9.69 9.32
C LEU A 61 2.23 11.14 8.86
N THR A 62 2.82 11.39 7.69
CA THR A 62 2.96 12.72 7.11
C THR A 62 1.74 13.10 6.27
N ASN A 63 1.36 14.36 6.32
CA ASN A 63 0.40 14.97 5.41
C ASN A 63 1.10 15.53 4.14
N PRO A 64 0.36 15.88 3.08
CA PRO A 64 0.96 16.41 1.85
C PRO A 64 1.69 17.75 2.02
N GLU A 65 1.25 18.59 2.95
CA GLU A 65 1.82 19.92 3.21
C GLU A 65 3.19 19.81 3.91
N GLU A 66 3.32 18.91 4.88
CA GLU A 66 4.57 18.56 5.56
C GLU A 66 5.57 17.94 4.58
N ASP A 67 5.12 17.01 3.72
CA ASP A 67 5.97 16.44 2.66
C ASP A 67 6.43 17.57 1.70
N ALA A 68 5.57 18.54 1.37
CA ALA A 68 5.90 19.68 0.50
C ALA A 68 6.84 20.69 1.15
N ALA A 69 6.65 21.01 2.43
CA ALA A 69 7.53 21.90 3.20
C ALA A 69 8.93 21.30 3.34
N PHE A 70 9.00 20.00 3.67
CA PHE A 70 10.26 19.25 3.75
C PHE A 70 11.02 19.23 2.41
N LEU A 71 10.33 18.91 1.31
CA LEU A 71 10.96 18.90 -0.02
C LEU A 71 11.29 20.31 -0.52
N GLY A 72 10.47 21.31 -0.18
CA GLY A 72 10.69 22.71 -0.49
C GLY A 72 11.93 23.27 0.20
N TYR A 73 12.15 22.93 1.47
CA TYR A 73 13.35 23.28 2.20
C TYR A 73 14.61 22.74 1.49
N LEU A 74 14.61 21.46 1.08
CA LEU A 74 15.74 20.85 0.38
C LEU A 74 15.97 21.42 -1.02
N ARG A 75 14.91 21.87 -1.70
CA ARG A 75 15.04 22.60 -2.98
C ARG A 75 15.75 23.94 -2.80
N ASN A 76 15.38 24.67 -1.75
CA ASN A 76 15.95 26.00 -1.48
C ASN A 76 17.35 25.92 -0.87
N ASN A 77 17.69 24.79 -0.24
CA ASN A 77 18.98 24.54 0.41
C ASN A 77 19.63 23.26 -0.17
N PRO A 78 20.21 23.31 -1.39
CA PRO A 78 20.67 22.12 -2.11
C PRO A 78 21.80 21.35 -1.42
N PHE A 79 22.53 22.02 -0.53
CA PHE A 79 23.63 21.45 0.24
C PHE A 79 23.24 20.98 1.66
N ALA A 80 22.00 21.27 2.10
CA ALA A 80 21.51 20.81 3.38
C ALA A 80 21.31 19.29 3.37
N THR A 81 21.60 18.65 4.51
CA THR A 81 21.38 17.21 4.61
C THR A 81 19.91 16.92 4.89
N VAL A 82 19.49 15.69 4.58
CA VAL A 82 18.14 15.21 4.96
C VAL A 82 17.90 15.31 6.47
N ARG A 83 18.96 15.17 7.27
CA ARG A 83 18.86 15.29 8.73
C ARG A 83 18.50 16.72 9.14
N ASP A 84 19.18 17.70 8.56
CA ASP A 84 18.95 19.12 8.86
C ASP A 84 17.55 19.51 8.44
N ALA A 85 17.12 19.10 7.24
CA ALA A 85 15.76 19.34 6.77
C ALA A 85 14.68 18.72 7.67
N VAL A 86 14.90 17.53 8.24
CA VAL A 86 13.95 16.92 9.19
C VAL A 86 13.84 17.76 10.47
N ILE A 87 14.95 18.27 10.97
CA ILE A 87 14.99 19.10 12.19
C ILE A 87 14.30 20.44 11.92
N ASP A 88 14.68 21.12 10.84
CA ASP A 88 14.22 22.49 10.54
C ASP A 88 12.75 22.54 10.12
N THR A 89 12.24 21.50 9.47
CA THR A 89 10.82 21.42 9.06
C THR A 89 9.94 20.69 10.07
N ALA A 90 10.49 20.28 11.22
CA ALA A 90 9.82 19.45 12.21
C ALA A 90 9.10 18.23 11.59
N PHE A 91 9.77 17.57 10.63
CA PHE A 91 9.16 16.51 9.84
C PHE A 91 8.76 15.33 10.75
N PRO A 92 7.47 14.94 10.77
CA PRO A 92 6.95 14.08 11.84
C PRO A 92 7.35 12.60 11.71
N ALA A 93 7.90 12.19 10.56
CA ALA A 93 8.32 10.82 10.33
C ALA A 93 9.83 10.59 10.49
N SER A 94 10.20 9.33 10.67
CA SER A 94 11.59 8.93 10.88
C SER A 94 12.52 9.31 9.72
N GLN A 95 13.80 9.47 10.03
CA GLN A 95 14.83 9.81 9.03
C GLN A 95 14.84 8.86 7.80
N PRO A 96 14.69 7.53 7.92
CA PRO A 96 14.56 6.65 6.74
C PRO A 96 13.32 6.94 5.88
N THR A 97 12.24 7.43 6.50
CA THR A 97 11.04 7.85 5.77
C THR A 97 11.31 9.14 5.00
N ALA A 98 12.00 10.11 5.62
CA ALA A 98 12.44 11.33 4.98
C ALA A 98 13.36 11.05 3.76
N ILE A 99 14.35 10.15 3.92
CA ILE A 99 15.20 9.70 2.80
C ILE A 99 14.36 9.09 1.68
N ARG A 100 13.39 8.23 2.02
CA ARG A 100 12.47 7.64 1.04
C ARG A 100 11.63 8.70 0.31
N ARG A 101 11.25 9.81 0.97
CA ARG A 101 10.56 10.94 0.32
C ARG A 101 11.47 11.61 -0.70
N VAL A 102 12.73 11.87 -0.33
CA VAL A 102 13.71 12.46 -1.25
C VAL A 102 13.98 11.53 -2.43
N MET A 103 14.19 10.22 -2.22
CA MET A 103 14.40 9.27 -3.33
C MET A 103 13.19 9.14 -4.26
N LYS A 104 11.97 9.33 -3.74
CA LYS A 104 10.76 9.37 -4.56
C LYS A 104 10.54 10.71 -5.26
N SER A 105 11.24 11.74 -4.83
CA SER A 105 11.29 13.03 -5.50
C SER A 105 12.40 13.04 -6.54
N GLU A 106 12.36 13.99 -7.47
CA GLU A 106 13.42 14.18 -8.46
C GLU A 106 14.61 15.02 -7.91
N LEU A 107 14.67 15.22 -6.59
CA LEU A 107 15.69 16.06 -5.95
C LEU A 107 17.04 15.36 -5.87
N LYS A 108 18.07 16.08 -6.33
CA LYS A 108 19.47 15.70 -6.12
C LYS A 108 20.03 16.49 -4.94
N CYS A 109 20.06 15.87 -3.76
CA CYS A 109 20.71 16.45 -2.60
C CYS A 109 22.20 16.08 -2.63
N HIS A 110 23.08 17.07 -2.74
CA HIS A 110 24.52 16.88 -2.68
C HIS A 110 25.03 17.38 -1.33
N PRO A 111 25.46 16.51 -0.39
CA PRO A 111 25.94 16.99 0.89
C PRO A 111 27.15 17.91 0.69
N ALA A 112 27.15 19.06 1.37
CA ALA A 112 28.30 19.97 1.37
C ALA A 112 29.58 19.25 1.84
N ALA A 113 30.71 19.62 1.23
CA ALA A 113 32.03 19.15 1.66
C ALA A 113 32.29 19.61 3.11
N LYS A 114 32.58 18.65 4.00
CA LYS A 114 32.93 18.96 5.39
C LYS A 114 34.35 19.53 5.44
N LYS A 115 34.53 20.75 5.95
CA LYS A 115 35.86 21.23 6.35
C LYS A 115 36.23 20.50 7.64
N ASN A 116 37.18 19.57 7.57
CA ASN A 116 37.76 18.96 8.76
C ASN A 116 38.48 20.08 9.53
N VAL A 117 37.94 20.47 10.68
CA VAL A 117 38.63 21.34 11.62
C VAL A 117 39.48 20.42 12.49
N SER A 118 40.79 20.47 12.27
CA SER A 118 41.81 19.81 13.09
C SER A 118 41.99 20.52 14.43
#